data_AF-A0A0D7E9W6-F1
#
_entry.id   AF-A0A0D7E9W6-F1
#
_cell.length_a   1.000
_cell.length_b   1.000
_cell.length_c   1.000
_cell.angle_alpha   90.00
_cell.angle_beta   90.00
_cell.angle_gamma   90.00
#
_symmetry.space_group_name_H-M   'P 1'
#
loop_
_entity.id
_entity.type
_entity.pdbx_description
1 polymer ?
#
loop_
_entity_poly.entity_id
_entity_poly.type
_entity_poly.pdbx_seq_one_letter_code
_entity_poly.pdbx_strand_id
1 'polypeptide(L)'
;MPYWLMKSEPDEFSIRDLKKMGHGRWDGVRNYQARNFMRQMQEGDQFFFYHSSCAEPGIAGIGRISRSAYPDPTALDPASPYHDAKARDDANPWSAVDVEFVDAFATPLKLARLKTEPALHELALVKKGSRLSVMPVSEDEWQAILAMR
;
A
#
# COMPACT_ATOMS: atom_id res chain seq x y z
N MET A 1 2.47 -16.90 -3.85
CA MET A 1 1.44 -15.94 -3.38
C MET A 1 1.69 -14.63 -4.11
N PRO A 2 0.68 -13.88 -4.55
CA PRO A 2 0.91 -12.57 -5.16
C PRO A 2 1.49 -11.61 -4.11
N TYR A 3 2.37 -10.72 -4.56
CA TYR A 3 2.91 -9.65 -3.73
C TYR A 3 2.45 -8.29 -4.22
N TRP A 4 2.49 -7.32 -3.32
CA TRP A 4 1.99 -5.99 -3.57
C TRP A 4 2.93 -4.91 -3.03
N LEU A 5 2.68 -3.66 -3.43
CA LEU A 5 3.25 -2.49 -2.80
C LEU A 5 2.12 -1.48 -2.56
N MET A 6 2.06 -0.97 -1.34
CA MET A 6 1.03 -0.03 -0.90
C MET A 6 1.69 1.22 -0.30
N LYS A 7 1.28 2.40 -0.76
CA LYS A 7 1.85 3.69 -0.38
C LYS A 7 1.03 4.36 0.72
N SER A 8 1.69 4.81 1.77
CA SER A 8 1.08 5.61 2.83
C SER A 8 2.02 6.75 3.22
N GLU A 9 1.45 7.89 3.60
CA GLU A 9 2.21 9.02 4.10
C GLU A 9 2.55 8.75 5.57
N PRO A 10 3.83 8.77 5.98
CA PRO A 10 4.22 8.35 7.32
C PRO A 10 3.70 9.26 8.45
N ASP A 11 3.31 10.49 8.13
CA ASP A 11 2.69 11.41 9.10
C ASP A 11 1.21 11.07 9.35
N GLU A 12 0.56 10.34 8.43
CA GLU A 12 -0.81 9.83 8.59
C GLU A 12 -0.79 8.40 9.16
N PHE A 13 -0.01 7.51 8.54
CA PHE A 13 0.08 6.12 8.95
C PHE A 13 1.44 5.51 8.54
N SER A 14 2.33 5.29 9.50
CA SER A 14 3.63 4.69 9.24
C SER A 14 3.68 3.18 9.54
N ILE A 15 4.67 2.48 8.98
CA ILE A 15 4.99 1.09 9.37
C ILE A 15 5.24 0.94 10.88
N ARG A 16 5.72 2.00 11.56
CA ARG A 16 5.94 1.99 13.02
C ARG A 16 4.63 2.08 13.77
N ASP A 17 3.62 2.77 13.23
CA ASP A 17 2.29 2.81 13.80
C ASP A 17 1.60 1.46 13.62
N LEU A 18 1.68 0.87 12.42
CA LEU A 18 1.21 -0.50 12.18
C LEU A 18 1.89 -1.51 13.12
N LYS A 19 3.22 -1.38 13.34
CA LYS A 19 3.95 -2.22 14.31
C LYS A 19 3.42 -2.10 15.74
N LYS A 20 3.08 -0.88 16.19
CA LYS A 20 2.55 -0.64 17.53
C LYS A 20 1.11 -1.15 17.67
N MET A 21 0.28 -0.96 16.65
CA MET A 21 -1.13 -1.36 16.64
C MET A 21 -1.32 -2.86 16.38
N GLY A 22 -0.36 -3.50 15.73
CA GLY A 22 -0.42 -4.90 15.27
C GLY A 22 -1.27 -5.08 14.01
N HIS A 23 -2.37 -4.34 13.89
CA HIS A 23 -3.31 -4.33 12.78
C HIS A 23 -3.73 -2.91 12.41
N GLY A 24 -4.22 -2.70 11.20
CA GLY A 24 -4.75 -1.43 10.74
C GLY A 24 -5.67 -1.59 9.53
N ARG A 25 -6.61 -0.66 9.37
CA ARG A 25 -7.42 -0.58 8.15
C ARG A 25 -6.66 0.22 7.11
N TRP A 26 -6.58 -0.31 5.89
CA TRP A 26 -6.08 0.41 4.74
C TRP A 26 -7.26 0.97 3.95
N ASP A 27 -7.59 2.24 4.21
CA ASP A 27 -8.70 2.96 3.60
C ASP A 27 -8.19 4.13 2.72
N GLY A 28 -9.09 5.01 2.27
CA GLY A 28 -8.72 6.25 1.58
C GLY A 28 -8.24 6.10 0.13
N VAL A 29 -8.22 4.88 -0.42
CA VAL A 29 -7.86 4.67 -1.82
C VAL A 29 -8.99 5.17 -2.74
N ARG A 30 -8.71 6.25 -3.49
CA ARG A 30 -9.65 6.90 -4.42
C ARG A 30 -9.22 6.82 -5.89
N ASN A 31 -8.31 5.92 -6.22
CA ASN A 31 -7.93 5.60 -7.60
C ASN A 31 -8.57 4.27 -8.02
N TYR A 32 -9.30 4.26 -9.14
CA TYR A 32 -10.03 3.07 -9.61
C TYR A 32 -9.12 1.87 -9.90
N GLN A 33 -7.94 2.08 -10.47
CA GLN A 33 -6.99 0.99 -10.76
C GLN A 33 -6.38 0.44 -9.46
N ALA A 34 -5.97 1.32 -8.54
CA ALA A 34 -5.47 0.93 -7.23
C ALA A 34 -6.53 0.14 -6.43
N ARG A 35 -7.79 0.61 -6.44
CA ARG A 35 -8.93 -0.11 -5.85
C ARG A 35 -9.10 -1.49 -6.47
N ASN A 36 -9.00 -1.61 -7.80
CA ASN A 36 -9.15 -2.90 -8.47
C ASN A 36 -8.03 -3.88 -8.07
N PHE A 37 -6.81 -3.40 -7.84
CA PHE A 37 -5.73 -4.22 -7.27
C PHE A 37 -6.04 -4.64 -5.83
N MET A 38 -6.52 -3.73 -4.98
CA MET A 38 -6.92 -4.08 -3.61
C MET A 38 -8.01 -5.16 -3.57
N ARG A 39 -8.96 -5.14 -4.51
CA ARG A 39 -10.02 -6.15 -4.63
C ARG A 39 -9.51 -7.53 -5.07
N GLN A 40 -8.29 -7.61 -5.58
CA GLN A 40 -7.65 -8.88 -5.98
C GLN A 40 -6.81 -9.50 -4.85
N MET A 41 -6.50 -8.73 -3.81
CA MET A 41 -5.74 -9.20 -2.65
C MET A 41 -6.53 -10.25 -1.87
N GLN A 42 -5.82 -11.26 -1.39
CA GLN A 42 -6.34 -12.31 -0.53
C GLN A 42 -5.68 -12.25 0.86
N GLU A 43 -6.38 -12.77 1.86
CA GLU A 43 -5.80 -12.94 3.20
C GLU A 43 -4.53 -13.79 3.13
N GLY A 44 -3.47 -13.30 3.76
CA GLY A 44 -2.14 -13.92 3.69
C GLY A 44 -1.19 -13.30 2.68
N ASP A 45 -1.69 -12.56 1.68
CA ASP A 45 -0.85 -11.85 0.72
C ASP A 45 0.04 -10.82 1.42
N GLN A 46 1.28 -10.69 0.98
CA GLN A 46 2.23 -9.74 1.55
C GLN A 46 2.42 -8.53 0.67
N PHE A 47 2.76 -7.41 1.31
CA PHE A 47 3.03 -6.17 0.59
C PHE A 47 4.20 -5.40 1.18
N PHE A 48 4.91 -4.67 0.33
CA PHE A 48 5.86 -3.65 0.77
C PHE A 48 5.11 -2.42 1.24
N PHE A 49 5.38 -2.00 2.48
CA PHE A 49 4.88 -0.75 3.04
C PHE A 49 5.79 0.39 2.56
N TYR A 50 5.28 1.23 1.65
CA TYR A 50 6.03 2.33 1.07
C TYR A 50 5.65 3.66 1.72
N HIS A 51 6.63 4.37 2.27
CA HIS A 51 6.46 5.75 2.73
C HIS A 51 6.50 6.72 1.53
N SER A 52 5.39 7.40 1.29
CA SER A 52 5.25 8.45 0.26
C SER A 52 5.16 9.85 0.86
N SER A 53 5.29 10.87 0.01
CA SER A 53 5.09 12.29 0.37
C SER A 53 5.89 12.80 1.58
N CYS A 54 7.04 12.20 1.88
CA CYS A 54 7.87 12.54 3.02
C CYS A 54 9.31 12.87 2.60
N ALA A 55 10.14 13.27 3.57
CA ALA A 55 11.55 13.62 3.33
C ALA A 55 12.39 12.44 2.82
N GLU A 56 12.07 11.21 3.25
CA GLU A 56 12.81 9.99 2.89
C GLU A 56 11.87 8.93 2.28
N PRO A 57 11.35 9.16 1.05
CA PRO A 57 10.39 8.24 0.45
C PRO A 57 11.06 6.91 0.08
N GLY A 58 10.42 5.80 0.41
CA GLY A 58 11.02 4.48 0.25
C GLY A 58 10.22 3.34 0.87
N ILE A 59 10.67 2.12 0.65
CA ILE A 59 10.06 0.93 1.28
C ILE A 59 10.55 0.85 2.73
N ALA A 60 9.64 0.95 3.67
CA ALA A 60 9.93 1.01 5.10
C ALA A 60 9.75 -0.35 5.82
N GLY A 61 9.12 -1.33 5.16
CA GLY A 61 8.91 -2.65 5.73
C GLY A 61 7.92 -3.50 4.95
N ILE A 62 7.38 -4.51 5.61
CA ILE A 62 6.46 -5.50 5.07
C ILE A 62 5.22 -5.56 5.94
N GLY A 63 4.05 -5.59 5.29
CA GLY A 63 2.78 -5.95 5.91
C GLY A 63 2.16 -7.17 5.23
N ARG A 64 1.06 -7.65 5.81
CA ARG A 64 0.25 -8.74 5.28
C ARG A 64 -1.22 -8.36 5.29
N ILE A 65 -1.98 -8.83 4.31
CA ILE A 65 -3.44 -8.68 4.27
C ILE A 65 -4.06 -9.62 5.30
N SER A 66 -4.76 -9.05 6.28
CA SER A 66 -5.46 -9.79 7.33
C SER A 66 -6.97 -9.88 7.08
N ARG A 67 -7.51 -9.03 6.20
CA ARG A 67 -8.89 -9.14 5.68
C ARG A 67 -8.97 -8.69 4.23
N SER A 68 -9.61 -9.52 3.41
CA SER A 68 -9.90 -9.22 2.00
C SER A 68 -10.79 -7.97 1.84
N ALA A 69 -10.87 -7.43 0.63
CA ALA A 69 -11.53 -6.15 0.37
C ALA A 69 -13.01 -6.10 0.82
N TYR A 70 -13.40 -5.00 1.46
CA TYR A 70 -14.76 -4.68 1.89
C TYR A 70 -15.09 -3.20 1.60
N PRO A 71 -16.37 -2.76 1.63
CA PRO A 71 -16.71 -1.35 1.40
C PRO A 71 -15.96 -0.41 2.34
N ASP A 72 -15.28 0.60 1.79
CA ASP A 72 -14.51 1.55 2.60
C ASP A 72 -15.45 2.45 3.43
N PRO A 73 -15.48 2.33 4.77
CA PRO A 73 -16.39 3.12 5.59
C PRO A 73 -16.07 4.62 5.55
N THR A 74 -14.81 4.99 5.27
CA THR A 74 -14.39 6.40 5.20
C THR A 74 -15.00 7.15 4.02
N ALA A 75 -15.56 6.45 3.03
CA ALA A 75 -16.28 7.05 1.93
C ALA A 75 -17.65 7.61 2.36
N LEU A 76 -18.26 7.05 3.41
CA LEU A 76 -19.58 7.42 3.90
C LEU A 76 -19.53 8.34 5.12
N ASP A 77 -18.35 8.52 5.72
CA ASP A 77 -18.14 9.37 6.89
C ASP A 77 -17.89 10.82 6.47
N PRO A 78 -18.81 11.78 6.75
CA PRO A 78 -18.62 13.18 6.37
C PRO A 78 -17.44 13.89 7.06
N ALA A 79 -16.93 13.35 8.16
CA ALA A 79 -15.76 13.88 8.87
C ALA A 79 -14.43 13.38 8.28
N SER A 80 -14.47 12.34 7.44
CA SER A 80 -13.29 11.77 6.80
C SER A 80 -12.79 12.67 5.67
N PRO A 81 -11.47 12.89 5.51
CA PRO A 81 -10.90 13.57 4.35
C PRO A 81 -11.14 12.80 3.04
N TYR A 82 -11.52 11.53 3.14
CA TYR A 82 -11.79 10.65 2.00
C TYR A 82 -13.30 10.44 1.75
N HIS A 83 -14.17 11.23 2.39
CA HIS A 83 -15.61 11.23 2.14
C HIS A 83 -15.91 11.41 0.65
N ASP A 84 -16.85 10.62 0.13
CA ASP A 84 -17.36 10.76 -1.23
C ASP A 84 -18.87 11.00 -1.16
N ALA A 85 -19.30 12.22 -1.49
CA ALA A 85 -20.71 12.62 -1.44
C ALA A 85 -21.64 11.80 -2.37
N LYS A 86 -21.08 11.00 -3.28
CA LYS A 86 -21.85 10.09 -4.16
C LYS A 86 -21.91 8.66 -3.63
N ALA A 87 -21.09 8.30 -2.65
CA ALA A 87 -21.12 6.98 -2.04
C ALA A 87 -22.35 6.84 -1.12
N ARG A 88 -22.91 5.63 -1.10
CA ARG A 88 -24.04 5.24 -0.24
C ARG A 88 -23.81 3.82 0.27
N ASP A 89 -24.49 3.42 1.35
CA ASP A 89 -24.35 2.07 1.90
C ASP A 89 -24.60 0.97 0.87
N ASP A 90 -25.62 1.14 0.02
CA ASP A 90 -26.00 0.21 -1.05
C ASP A 90 -25.18 0.38 -2.34
N ALA A 91 -24.35 1.41 -2.42
CA ALA A 91 -23.63 1.81 -3.63
C ALA A 91 -22.29 2.51 -3.29
N ASN A 92 -21.43 1.84 -2.53
CA ASN A 92 -20.10 2.35 -2.21
C ASN A 92 -19.08 1.88 -3.27
N PRO A 93 -18.52 2.79 -4.10
CA PRO A 93 -17.59 2.42 -5.15
C PRO A 93 -16.18 2.10 -4.62
N TRP A 94 -15.89 2.39 -3.35
CA TRP A 94 -14.57 2.30 -2.74
C TRP A 94 -14.43 1.05 -1.87
N SER A 95 -13.19 0.61 -1.69
CA SER A 95 -12.89 -0.59 -0.92
C SER A 95 -11.68 -0.37 -0.03
N ALA A 96 -11.77 -0.86 1.20
CA ALA A 96 -10.69 -0.96 2.15
C ALA A 96 -10.29 -2.44 2.33
N VAL A 97 -9.11 -2.67 2.89
CA VAL A 97 -8.65 -3.99 3.38
C VAL A 97 -8.16 -3.81 4.80
N ASP A 98 -8.05 -4.90 5.57
CA ASP A 98 -7.31 -4.86 6.83
C ASP A 98 -5.92 -5.47 6.63
N VAL A 99 -4.94 -4.87 7.29
CA VAL A 99 -3.54 -5.26 7.22
C VAL A 99 -2.96 -5.50 8.61
N GLU A 100 -1.89 -6.26 8.68
CA GLU A 100 -1.13 -6.49 9.90
C GLU A 100 0.37 -6.34 9.65
N PHE A 101 1.09 -6.06 10.73
CA PHE A 101 2.54 -5.91 10.71
C PHE A 101 3.25 -7.24 10.46
N VAL A 102 4.27 -7.24 9.59
CA VAL A 102 5.19 -8.38 9.43
C VAL A 102 6.61 -7.99 9.82
N ASP A 103 7.16 -6.93 9.20
CA ASP A 103 8.53 -6.50 9.44
C ASP A 103 8.71 -4.99 9.20
N ALA A 104 9.66 -4.39 9.93
CA ALA A 104 10.08 -3.00 9.73
C ALA A 104 11.58 -2.98 9.43
N PHE A 105 11.96 -2.35 8.33
CA PHE A 105 13.36 -2.23 7.97
C PHE A 105 14.05 -1.23 8.89
N ALA A 106 15.33 -1.49 9.21
CA ALA A 106 16.12 -0.59 10.04
C ALA A 106 16.21 0.81 9.42
N THR A 107 16.38 0.85 8.09
CA THR A 107 16.38 2.06 7.28
C THR A 107 15.50 1.84 6.04
N PRO A 108 14.66 2.80 5.64
CA PRO A 108 13.87 2.66 4.42
C PRO A 108 14.75 2.50 3.17
N LEU A 109 14.35 1.60 2.26
CA LEU A 109 14.94 1.49 0.92
C LEU A 109 14.47 2.66 0.07
N LYS A 110 15.29 3.71 0.02
CA LYS A 110 14.98 4.99 -0.64
C LYS A 110 14.62 4.80 -2.10
N LEU A 111 13.63 5.55 -2.59
CA LEU A 111 13.20 5.54 -4.00
C LEU A 111 14.35 5.72 -4.99
N ALA A 112 15.34 6.56 -4.65
CA ALA A 112 16.52 6.77 -5.49
C ALA A 112 17.29 5.47 -5.74
N ARG A 113 17.44 4.61 -4.72
CA ARG A 113 18.08 3.30 -4.83
C ARG A 113 17.20 2.30 -5.60
N LEU A 114 15.89 2.33 -5.38
CA LEU A 114 14.96 1.47 -6.12
C LEU A 114 14.96 1.77 -7.63
N LYS A 115 15.12 3.04 -8.01
CA LYS A 115 15.19 3.47 -9.43
C LYS A 115 16.47 3.02 -10.15
N THR A 116 17.53 2.71 -9.41
CA THR A 116 18.79 2.25 -10.01
C THR A 116 18.84 0.73 -10.18
N GLU A 117 17.88 -0.01 -9.63
CA GLU A 117 17.85 -1.48 -9.68
C GLU A 117 17.23 -1.96 -11.02
N PRO A 118 18.01 -2.59 -11.92
CA PRO A 118 17.50 -3.06 -13.20
C PRO A 118 16.36 -4.08 -13.08
N ALA A 119 16.36 -4.90 -12.03
CA ALA A 119 15.30 -5.87 -11.79
C ALA A 119 13.92 -5.21 -11.56
N LEU A 120 13.88 -3.91 -11.19
CA LEU A 120 12.65 -3.18 -10.88
C LEU A 120 12.14 -2.31 -12.04
N HIS A 121 12.72 -2.37 -13.23
CA HIS A 121 12.33 -1.48 -14.34
C HIS A 121 10.86 -1.59 -14.76
N GLU A 122 10.25 -2.76 -14.58
CA GLU A 122 8.83 -2.99 -14.87
C GLU A 122 7.89 -2.55 -13.73
N LEU A 123 8.44 -2.35 -12.52
CA LEU A 123 7.67 -2.00 -11.35
C LEU A 123 7.02 -0.62 -11.54
N ALA A 124 5.70 -0.56 -11.40
CA ALA A 124 4.95 0.69 -11.59
C ALA A 124 5.43 1.83 -10.68
N LEU A 125 6.13 1.53 -9.58
CA LEU A 125 6.73 2.51 -8.67
C LEU A 125 7.79 3.39 -9.36
N VAL A 126 8.62 2.83 -10.24
CA VAL A 126 9.77 3.52 -10.84
C VAL A 126 9.47 4.08 -12.23
N LYS A 127 8.35 3.67 -12.84
CA LYS A 127 7.88 4.17 -14.13
C LYS A 127 7.51 5.66 -14.07
N LYS A 128 8.02 6.45 -15.02
CA LYS A 128 7.75 7.88 -15.12
C LYS A 128 6.24 8.14 -15.27
N GLY A 129 5.71 9.05 -14.46
CA GLY A 129 4.30 9.47 -14.51
C GLY A 129 3.33 8.56 -13.75
N SER A 130 3.79 7.44 -13.18
CA SER A 130 2.93 6.57 -12.36
C SER A 130 2.41 7.30 -11.13
N ARG A 131 1.09 7.24 -10.94
CA ARG A 131 0.39 7.78 -9.75
C ARG A 131 -0.36 6.70 -8.98
N LEU A 132 0.00 5.43 -9.17
CA LEU A 132 -0.59 4.33 -8.42
C LEU A 132 -0.10 4.31 -6.98
N SER A 133 -1.03 4.22 -6.04
CA SER A 133 -0.78 4.00 -4.60
C SER A 133 -0.78 2.54 -4.20
N VAL A 134 -1.44 1.68 -5.00
CA VAL A 134 -1.43 0.22 -4.86
C VAL A 134 -1.04 -0.38 -6.19
N MET A 135 -0.12 -1.33 -6.18
CA MET A 135 0.36 -2.01 -7.38
C MET A 135 0.78 -3.45 -7.08
N PRO A 136 0.67 -4.37 -8.06
CA PRO A 136 1.24 -5.69 -7.95
C PRO A 136 2.78 -5.62 -7.99
N VAL A 137 3.41 -6.61 -7.38
CA VAL A 137 4.85 -6.85 -7.40
C VAL A 137 5.06 -8.31 -7.82
N SER A 138 5.86 -8.53 -8.86
CA SER A 138 6.23 -9.88 -9.27
C SER A 138 7.15 -10.56 -8.24
N GLU A 139 7.25 -11.88 -8.29
CA GLU A 139 8.18 -12.62 -7.42
C GLU A 139 9.63 -12.14 -7.62
N ASP A 140 10.07 -11.92 -8.87
CA ASP A 140 11.43 -11.46 -9.16
C ASP A 140 11.71 -10.06 -8.58
N GLU A 141 10.75 -9.12 -8.71
CA GLU A 141 10.86 -7.79 -8.10
C GLU A 141 10.85 -7.87 -6.56
N TRP A 142 10.03 -8.76 -6.00
CA TRP A 142 9.95 -8.99 -4.56
C TRP A 142 11.29 -9.48 -4.01
N GLN A 143 11.86 -10.52 -4.61
CA GLN A 143 13.16 -11.07 -4.21
C GLN A 143 14.30 -10.05 -4.41
N ALA A 144 14.27 -9.27 -5.50
CA ALA A 144 15.24 -8.21 -5.74
C ALA A 144 15.19 -7.15 -4.62
N ILE A 145 14.00 -6.69 -4.22
CA ILE A 145 13.86 -5.72 -3.12
C ILE A 145 14.32 -6.33 -1.79
N LEU A 146 14.02 -7.60 -1.51
CA LEU A 146 14.49 -8.26 -0.29
C LEU A 146 16.02 -8.37 -0.23
N ALA A 147 16.67 -8.63 -1.36
CA ALA A 147 18.14 -8.68 -1.45
C ALA A 147 18.81 -7.30 -1.24
N MET A 148 18.04 -6.21 -1.33
CA MET A 148 18.54 -4.85 -1.07
C MET A 148 18.51 -4.44 0.41
N ARG A 149 17.83 -5.22 1.28
CA ARG A 149 17.64 -4.90 2.71
C ARG A 149 18.94 -4.75 3.48
#